data_AF-A0A3C2E2N1-F1
#
_entry.id   AF-A0A3C2E2N1-F1
#
_cell.length_a   1.000
_cell.length_b   1.000
_cell.length_c   1.000
_cell.angle_alpha   90.00
_cell.angle_beta   90.00
_cell.angle_gamma   90.00
#
_symmetry.space_group_name_H-M   'P 1'
#
loop_
_entity.id
_entity.type
_entity.pdbx_description
1 polymer ?
#
loop_
_entity_poly.entity_id
_entity_poly.type
_entity_poly.pdbx_seq_one_letter_code
_entity_poly.pdbx_strand_id
1 'polypeptide(L)'
;LLVLLVLLALLALILNIEDLPATFVMIFDSAFTGMAATGGFVGAGVMMAIRAGVARGLFSNEAGQGSAPIAHAAAQTKNPVKQGEFAMLGVFIDTMIICTMTALVILVVEGAYPSDGGVVPYAWMSTELEASAITTAAFSTGMLGGAWVILAAQGLFAFTTIIGWSYYAEQSVTYLVGDWAARPFRFFWVAIAFIGTLIVNVDGLWRFGDIANASMLLPNVVALIMLSGVVIAMTKRFDKTGELPPNWAGDHWGSEPPAPGLPDPSDPEDPTYTPPPNN
;
A
#
# COMPACT_ATOMS: atom_id res chain seq x y z
N LEU A 1 -5.67 4.50 -17.44
CA LEU A 1 -6.60 5.13 -16.50
C LEU A 1 -5.89 5.92 -15.41
N LEU A 2 -4.87 5.36 -14.73
CA LEU A 2 -4.03 6.11 -13.78
C LEU A 2 -3.42 7.38 -14.40
N VAL A 3 -2.81 7.26 -15.58
CA VAL A 3 -2.29 8.43 -16.33
C VAL A 3 -3.39 9.46 -16.61
N LEU A 4 -4.59 9.01 -16.97
CA LEU A 4 -5.72 9.90 -17.19
C LEU A 4 -6.10 10.61 -15.88
N LEU A 5 -6.24 9.88 -14.77
CA LEU A 5 -6.55 10.46 -13.46
C LEU A 5 -5.50 11.52 -13.04
N VAL A 6 -4.22 11.25 -13.25
CA VAL A 6 -3.13 12.23 -13.04
C VAL A 6 -3.33 13.47 -13.92
N LEU A 7 -3.53 13.30 -15.23
CA LEU A 7 -3.73 14.43 -16.15
C LEU A 7 -4.96 15.27 -15.78
N LEU A 8 -6.05 14.62 -15.36
CA LEU A 8 -7.28 15.30 -14.96
C LEU A 8 -7.12 16.04 -13.64
N ALA A 9 -6.44 15.43 -12.66
CA ALA A 9 -6.12 16.11 -11.42
C ALA A 9 -5.18 17.30 -11.68
N LEU A 10 -4.16 17.17 -12.53
CA LEU A 10 -3.32 18.30 -12.93
C LEU A 10 -4.14 19.43 -13.55
N LEU A 11 -5.07 19.11 -14.45
CA LEU A 11 -5.94 20.11 -15.05
C LEU A 11 -6.77 20.85 -13.99
N ALA A 12 -7.43 20.12 -13.08
CA ALA A 12 -8.22 20.71 -12.01
C ALA A 12 -7.37 21.59 -11.08
N LEU A 13 -6.13 21.18 -10.76
CA LEU A 13 -5.21 21.96 -9.94
C LEU A 13 -4.68 23.22 -10.65
N ILE A 14 -4.44 23.15 -11.97
CA ILE A 14 -4.04 24.33 -12.75
C ILE A 14 -5.16 25.37 -12.81
N LEU A 15 -6.42 24.92 -12.92
CA LEU A 15 -7.58 25.80 -12.94
C LEU A 15 -7.83 26.49 -11.60
N ASN A 16 -7.32 25.95 -10.50
CA ASN A 16 -7.46 26.46 -9.14
C ASN A 16 -6.09 26.70 -8.50
N ILE A 17 -5.11 27.15 -9.29
CA ILE A 17 -3.71 27.29 -8.86
C ILE A 17 -3.52 28.34 -7.75
N GLU A 18 -4.44 29.31 -7.66
CA GLU A 18 -4.39 30.39 -6.69
C GLU A 18 -4.63 29.91 -5.26
N ASP A 19 -5.43 28.86 -5.09
CA ASP A 19 -5.80 28.29 -3.80
C ASP A 19 -4.77 27.28 -3.27
N LEU A 20 -3.93 26.71 -4.16
CA LEU A 20 -2.93 25.71 -3.80
C LEU A 20 -2.02 26.13 -2.63
N PRO A 21 -1.42 27.34 -2.59
CA PRO A 21 -0.60 27.75 -1.47
C PRO A 21 -1.38 27.77 -0.14
N ALA A 22 -2.63 28.26 -0.15
CA ALA A 22 -3.48 28.28 1.03
C ALA A 22 -3.85 26.86 1.48
N THR A 23 -4.11 25.95 0.54
CA THR A 23 -4.36 24.54 0.84
C THR A 23 -3.15 23.85 1.48
N PHE A 24 -1.92 24.10 0.98
CA PHE A 24 -0.73 23.53 1.63
C PHE A 24 -0.56 24.06 3.06
N VAL A 25 -0.73 25.37 3.27
CA VAL A 25 -0.72 25.95 4.62
C VAL A 25 -1.77 25.26 5.49
N MET A 26 -3.01 25.12 5.02
CA MET A 26 -4.09 24.44 5.74
C MET A 26 -3.76 22.98 6.08
N ILE A 27 -3.12 22.22 5.18
CA ILE A 27 -2.72 20.83 5.45
C ILE A 27 -1.71 20.78 6.60
N PHE A 28 -0.66 21.60 6.53
CA PHE A 28 0.38 21.63 7.55
C PHE A 28 -0.16 22.19 8.87
N ASP A 29 -0.95 23.27 8.81
CA ASP A 29 -1.61 23.85 9.96
C ASP A 29 -2.51 22.79 10.59
N SER A 30 -3.49 22.22 9.89
CA SER A 30 -4.39 21.20 10.46
C SER A 30 -3.68 19.95 11.00
N ALA A 31 -2.55 19.54 10.39
CA ALA A 31 -1.76 18.42 10.87
C ALA A 31 -0.97 18.74 12.16
N PHE A 32 -0.60 20.01 12.37
CA PHE A 32 0.33 20.45 13.41
C PHE A 32 -0.24 21.49 14.39
N THR A 33 -1.42 22.06 14.15
CA THR A 33 -2.15 22.97 15.05
C THR A 33 -2.75 22.17 16.18
N GLY A 34 -1.85 21.96 17.12
CA GLY A 34 -1.95 21.32 18.40
C GLY A 34 -0.58 21.24 19.09
N MET A 35 0.50 21.64 18.39
CA MET A 35 1.86 21.73 18.94
C MET A 35 2.13 22.96 19.83
N ALA A 36 1.33 24.03 19.75
CA ALA A 36 1.69 25.32 20.34
C ALA A 36 1.16 25.60 21.77
N ALA A 37 0.37 24.70 22.38
CA ALA A 37 -0.06 24.90 23.77
C ALA A 37 -0.19 23.58 24.53
N THR A 38 0.65 23.43 25.55
CA THR A 38 0.60 22.45 26.64
C THR A 38 -0.84 22.10 27.09
N GLY A 39 -1.37 20.91 26.76
CA GLY A 39 -2.63 20.42 27.34
C GLY A 39 -3.22 19.16 26.67
N GLY A 40 -3.46 18.09 27.45
CA GLY A 40 -3.84 16.74 26.98
C GLY A 40 -5.16 16.58 26.20
N PHE A 41 -5.98 17.62 26.05
CA PHE A 41 -7.20 17.58 25.24
C PHE A 41 -6.93 17.93 23.76
N VAL A 42 -5.89 18.72 23.46
CA VAL A 42 -5.55 19.18 22.11
C VAL A 42 -4.56 18.23 21.42
N GLY A 43 -3.67 17.59 22.18
CA GLY A 43 -2.84 16.48 21.69
C GLY A 43 -3.67 15.30 21.16
N ALA A 44 -4.91 15.13 21.65
CA ALA A 44 -5.85 14.16 21.13
C ALA A 44 -6.25 14.46 19.67
N GLY A 45 -6.41 15.73 19.29
CA GLY A 45 -6.75 16.13 17.93
C GLY A 45 -5.64 15.78 16.92
N VAL A 46 -4.39 16.13 17.24
CA VAL A 46 -3.22 15.79 16.42
C VAL A 46 -3.02 14.27 16.36
N MET A 47 -3.12 13.58 17.48
CA MET A 47 -3.01 12.12 17.51
C MET A 47 -4.10 11.46 16.67
N MET A 48 -5.33 12.00 16.67
CA MET A 48 -6.42 11.52 15.82
C MET A 48 -6.16 11.78 14.35
N ALA A 49 -5.64 12.96 13.97
CA ALA A 49 -5.28 13.27 12.59
C ALA A 49 -4.14 12.36 12.08
N ILE A 50 -3.07 12.19 12.87
CA ILE A 50 -1.96 11.28 12.54
C ILE A 50 -2.48 9.84 12.45
N ARG A 51 -3.26 9.37 13.44
CA ARG A 51 -3.81 8.02 13.43
C ARG A 51 -4.69 7.79 12.20
N ALA A 52 -5.57 8.73 11.86
CA ALA A 52 -6.44 8.63 10.70
C ALA A 52 -5.61 8.62 9.40
N GLY A 53 -4.62 9.51 9.29
CA GLY A 53 -3.71 9.56 8.14
C GLY A 53 -2.88 8.29 7.98
N VAL A 54 -2.30 7.77 9.06
CA VAL A 54 -1.52 6.53 9.05
C VAL A 54 -2.42 5.33 8.72
N ALA A 55 -3.59 5.22 9.36
CA ALA A 55 -4.52 4.12 9.07
C ALA A 55 -4.95 4.12 7.60
N ARG A 56 -5.37 5.28 7.07
CA ARG A 56 -5.80 5.40 5.67
C ARG A 56 -4.63 5.25 4.68
N GLY A 57 -3.44 5.75 5.02
CA GLY A 57 -2.23 5.56 4.24
C GLY A 57 -1.83 4.08 4.14
N LEU A 58 -1.89 3.34 5.24
CA LEU A 58 -1.63 1.90 5.27
C LEU A 58 -2.61 1.10 4.42
N PHE A 59 -3.88 1.51 4.35
CA PHE A 59 -4.86 0.90 3.44
C PHE A 59 -4.54 1.14 1.96
N SER A 60 -3.89 2.25 1.64
CA SER A 60 -3.61 2.62 0.25
C SER A 60 -2.35 1.92 -0.26
N ASN A 61 -1.24 2.03 0.48
CA ASN A 61 0.06 1.60 0.01
C ASN A 61 0.56 0.27 0.59
N GLU A 62 -0.18 -0.32 1.53
CA GLU A 62 0.14 -1.61 2.16
C GLU A 62 1.54 -1.66 2.81
N ALA A 63 2.11 -0.50 3.14
CA ALA A 63 3.47 -0.41 3.66
C ALA A 63 3.58 -1.16 5.00
N GLY A 64 4.54 -2.10 5.07
CA GLY A 64 4.79 -2.87 6.28
C GLY A 64 3.80 -4.01 6.54
N GLN A 65 2.75 -4.20 5.73
CA GLN A 65 1.78 -5.30 5.91
C GLN A 65 2.32 -6.67 5.46
N GLY A 66 3.30 -6.69 4.55
CA GLY A 66 3.91 -7.92 4.05
C GLY A 66 3.11 -8.60 2.92
N SER A 67 1.99 -8.03 2.49
CA SER A 67 1.17 -8.50 1.35
C SER A 67 1.84 -8.25 0.00
N ALA A 68 2.30 -7.02 -0.26
CA ALA A 68 2.90 -6.66 -1.56
C ALA A 68 4.09 -7.55 -1.98
N PRO A 69 5.02 -7.94 -1.09
CA PRO A 69 6.08 -8.90 -1.41
C PRO A 69 5.59 -10.23 -2.00
N ILE A 70 4.37 -10.68 -1.68
CA ILE A 70 3.79 -11.92 -2.24
C ILE A 70 3.64 -11.81 -3.76
N ALA A 71 3.13 -10.68 -4.28
CA ALA A 71 3.11 -10.44 -5.73
C ALA A 71 4.51 -10.29 -6.31
N HIS A 72 5.40 -9.57 -5.61
CA HIS A 72 6.75 -9.33 -6.10
C HIS A 72 7.60 -10.60 -6.18
N ALA A 73 7.30 -11.61 -5.35
CA ALA A 73 7.94 -12.92 -5.39
C ALA A 73 7.59 -13.72 -6.65
N ALA A 74 6.45 -13.45 -7.29
CA ALA A 74 6.06 -14.07 -8.55
C ALA A 74 6.72 -13.44 -9.79
N ALA A 75 7.46 -12.33 -9.63
CA ALA A 75 8.12 -11.66 -10.73
C ALA A 75 9.28 -12.49 -11.28
N GLN A 76 9.47 -12.45 -12.60
CA GLN A 76 10.57 -13.12 -13.28
C GLN A 76 11.87 -12.31 -13.13
N THR A 77 12.44 -12.33 -11.93
CA THR A 77 13.69 -11.64 -11.60
C THR A 77 14.53 -12.49 -10.67
N LYS A 78 15.83 -12.57 -10.98
CA LYS A 78 16.81 -13.22 -10.11
C LYS A 78 17.35 -12.26 -9.04
N ASN A 79 16.98 -10.98 -9.11
CA ASN A 79 17.54 -9.93 -8.27
C ASN A 79 16.48 -9.33 -7.32
N PRO A 80 16.52 -9.65 -6.02
CA PRO A 80 15.57 -9.19 -5.01
C PRO A 80 15.80 -7.72 -4.66
N VAL A 81 17.02 -7.20 -4.80
CA VAL A 81 17.34 -5.80 -4.50
C VAL A 81 16.65 -4.93 -5.54
N LYS A 82 16.87 -5.23 -6.83
CA LYS A 82 16.17 -4.57 -7.93
C LYS A 82 14.65 -4.72 -7.83
N GLN A 83 14.17 -5.93 -7.49
CA GLN A 83 12.74 -6.16 -7.34
C GLN A 83 12.14 -5.37 -6.18
N GLY A 84 12.87 -5.24 -5.07
CA GLY A 84 12.50 -4.39 -3.94
C GLY A 84 12.49 -2.91 -4.31
N GLU A 85 13.45 -2.44 -5.10
CA GLU A 85 13.45 -1.08 -5.65
C GLU A 85 12.22 -0.81 -6.51
N PHE A 86 11.86 -1.75 -7.41
CA PHE A 86 10.62 -1.65 -8.18
C PHE A 86 9.38 -1.67 -7.28
N ALA A 87 9.37 -2.48 -6.22
CA ALA A 87 8.25 -2.51 -5.27
C ALA A 87 8.04 -1.17 -4.55
N MET A 88 9.13 -0.50 -4.15
CA MET A 88 9.06 0.82 -3.51
C MET A 88 8.45 1.90 -4.41
N LEU A 89 8.61 1.79 -5.74
CA LEU A 89 7.96 2.70 -6.68
C LEU A 89 6.44 2.60 -6.63
N GLY A 90 5.87 1.43 -6.31
CA GLY A 90 4.44 1.24 -6.13
C GLY A 90 3.88 2.14 -5.03
N VAL A 91 4.51 2.12 -3.85
CA VAL A 91 4.15 2.97 -2.70
C VAL A 91 4.30 4.45 -3.04
N PHE A 92 5.38 4.82 -3.74
CA PHE A 92 5.60 6.20 -4.15
C PHE A 92 4.52 6.69 -5.12
N ILE A 93 4.22 5.93 -6.16
CA ILE A 93 3.19 6.30 -7.15
C ILE A 93 1.83 6.39 -6.47
N ASP A 94 1.47 5.41 -5.65
CA ASP A 94 0.18 5.38 -4.95
C ASP A 94 0.02 6.61 -4.03
N THR A 95 0.90 6.76 -3.04
CA THR A 95 0.70 7.77 -1.99
C THR A 95 1.16 9.17 -2.40
N MET A 96 2.37 9.30 -2.95
CA MET A 96 2.98 10.61 -3.22
C MET A 96 2.42 11.26 -4.49
N ILE A 97 1.98 10.46 -5.47
CA ILE A 97 1.40 10.98 -6.69
C ILE A 97 -0.12 10.89 -6.63
N ILE A 98 -0.69 9.68 -6.61
CA ILE A 98 -2.13 9.50 -6.82
C ILE A 98 -2.97 10.04 -5.64
N CYS A 99 -2.69 9.61 -4.41
CA CYS A 99 -3.43 10.07 -3.23
C CYS A 99 -3.23 11.56 -2.97
N THR A 100 -2.00 12.06 -3.11
CA THR A 100 -1.71 13.49 -2.91
C THR A 100 -2.48 14.35 -3.91
N MET A 101 -2.47 13.98 -5.20
CA MET A 101 -3.21 14.73 -6.21
C MET A 101 -4.73 14.66 -5.97
N THR A 102 -5.24 13.49 -5.60
CA THR A 102 -6.67 13.31 -5.29
C THR A 102 -7.07 14.17 -4.09
N ALA A 103 -6.26 14.18 -3.02
CA ALA A 103 -6.48 15.01 -1.84
C ALA A 103 -6.45 16.50 -2.18
N LEU A 104 -5.46 16.95 -2.96
CA LEU A 104 -5.37 18.36 -3.37
C LEU A 104 -6.60 18.79 -4.19
N VAL A 105 -7.07 17.97 -5.13
CA VAL A 105 -8.29 18.28 -5.90
C VAL A 105 -9.50 18.40 -4.96
N ILE A 106 -9.66 17.48 -4.00
CA ILE A 106 -10.75 17.53 -3.03
C ILE A 106 -10.69 18.81 -2.19
N LEU A 107 -9.49 19.27 -1.82
CA LEU A 107 -9.31 20.42 -0.94
C LEU A 107 -9.40 21.77 -1.66
N VAL A 108 -9.13 21.80 -2.96
CA VAL A 108 -9.00 23.05 -3.75
C VAL A 108 -10.25 23.34 -4.58
N VAL A 109 -10.97 22.33 -5.08
CA VAL A 109 -12.10 22.59 -5.99
C VAL A 109 -13.33 23.10 -5.23
N GLU A 110 -13.56 24.40 -5.32
CA GLU A 110 -14.76 25.06 -4.82
C GLU A 110 -15.99 24.74 -5.68
N GLY A 111 -17.15 24.63 -5.04
CA GLY A 111 -18.43 24.31 -5.67
C GLY A 111 -19.60 24.50 -4.72
N ALA A 112 -20.79 24.10 -5.16
CA ALA A 112 -21.99 24.05 -4.31
C ALA A 112 -22.32 22.58 -4.01
N TYR A 113 -21.85 22.07 -2.87
CA TYR A 113 -22.04 20.68 -2.48
C TYR A 113 -23.17 20.55 -1.44
N PRO A 114 -24.01 19.52 -1.51
CA PRO A 114 -25.09 19.32 -0.55
C PRO A 114 -24.53 19.02 0.84
N SER A 115 -25.16 19.56 1.87
CA SER A 115 -24.85 19.24 3.27
C SER A 115 -26.12 19.41 4.10
N ASP A 116 -26.19 18.75 5.26
CA ASP A 116 -27.34 18.88 6.14
C ASP A 116 -27.60 20.36 6.47
N GLY A 117 -28.77 20.85 6.09
CA GLY A 117 -29.18 22.25 6.28
C GLY A 117 -28.70 23.27 5.23
N GLY A 118 -28.07 22.87 4.11
CA GLY A 118 -27.73 23.82 3.04
C GLY A 118 -26.72 23.34 2.00
N VAL A 119 -25.86 24.26 1.57
CA VAL A 119 -24.74 24.00 0.64
C VAL A 119 -23.42 24.44 1.24
N VAL A 120 -22.36 23.67 1.01
CA VAL A 120 -21.00 23.95 1.45
C VAL A 120 -20.07 24.17 0.26
N PRO A 121 -19.01 25.00 0.41
CA PRO A 121 -18.13 25.36 -0.70
C PRO A 121 -17.19 24.23 -1.14
N TYR A 122 -16.91 23.24 -0.28
CA TYR A 122 -15.99 22.14 -0.60
C TYR A 122 -16.60 20.78 -0.31
N ALA A 123 -16.35 19.81 -1.18
CA ALA A 123 -16.96 18.47 -1.10
C ALA A 123 -16.64 17.74 0.22
N TRP A 124 -15.43 17.95 0.77
CA TRP A 124 -15.00 17.32 2.02
C TRP A 124 -15.70 17.87 3.28
N MET A 125 -16.40 19.00 3.16
CA MET A 125 -17.20 19.57 4.25
C MET A 125 -18.64 19.03 4.29
N SER A 126 -19.04 18.26 3.28
CA SER A 126 -20.40 17.71 3.20
C SER A 126 -20.62 16.63 4.25
N THR A 127 -21.74 16.73 4.96
CA THR A 127 -22.20 15.67 5.88
C THR A 127 -23.08 14.62 5.19
N GLU A 128 -23.46 14.83 3.93
CA GLU A 128 -24.34 13.93 3.17
C GLU A 128 -23.59 13.05 2.16
N LEU A 129 -22.37 13.44 1.79
CA LEU A 129 -21.55 12.68 0.84
C LEU A 129 -20.70 11.62 1.56
N GLU A 130 -20.81 10.37 1.10
CA GLU A 130 -19.88 9.31 1.48
C GLU A 130 -18.49 9.51 0.83
N ALA A 131 -17.46 8.81 1.34
CA ALA A 131 -16.07 9.01 0.93
C ALA A 131 -15.81 8.93 -0.59
N SER A 132 -16.42 7.96 -1.28
CA SER A 132 -16.32 7.83 -2.74
C SER A 132 -17.05 8.95 -3.48
N ALA A 133 -18.17 9.42 -2.92
CA ALA A 133 -18.97 10.49 -3.48
C ALA A 133 -18.30 11.85 -3.32
N ILE A 134 -17.53 12.09 -2.25
CA ILE A 134 -16.71 13.32 -2.08
C ILE A 134 -15.73 13.47 -3.24
N THR A 135 -14.99 12.42 -3.56
CA THR A 135 -14.02 12.42 -4.67
C THR A 135 -14.72 12.65 -6.00
N THR A 136 -15.82 11.94 -6.24
CA THR A 136 -16.60 12.08 -7.48
C THR A 136 -17.16 13.49 -7.64
N ALA A 137 -17.68 14.09 -6.56
CA ALA A 137 -18.24 15.43 -6.56
C ALA A 137 -17.17 16.49 -6.84
N ALA A 138 -16.02 16.44 -6.17
CA ALA A 138 -14.93 17.39 -6.38
C ALA A 138 -14.44 17.38 -7.84
N PHE A 139 -14.21 16.20 -8.41
CA PHE A 139 -13.79 16.08 -9.82
C PHE A 139 -14.91 16.44 -10.81
N SER A 140 -16.18 16.23 -10.46
CA SER A 140 -17.31 16.61 -11.31
C SER A 140 -17.48 18.13 -11.41
N THR A 141 -17.26 18.86 -10.32
CA THR A 141 -17.27 20.32 -10.33
C THR A 141 -16.04 20.88 -11.02
N GLY A 142 -14.88 20.29 -10.75
CA GLY A 142 -13.60 20.76 -11.29
C GLY A 142 -13.47 20.54 -12.79
N MET A 143 -14.30 19.69 -13.41
CA MET A 143 -14.22 19.41 -14.84
C MET A 143 -15.51 18.83 -15.44
N LEU A 144 -15.82 19.25 -16.67
CA LEU A 144 -16.85 18.65 -17.51
C LEU A 144 -16.58 17.14 -17.73
N GLY A 145 -17.51 16.29 -17.29
CA GLY A 145 -17.41 14.83 -17.41
C GLY A 145 -16.53 14.15 -16.35
N GLY A 146 -16.01 14.90 -15.36
CA GLY A 146 -15.15 14.35 -14.31
C GLY A 146 -15.78 13.20 -13.53
N ALA A 147 -17.10 13.26 -13.27
CA ALA A 147 -17.83 12.20 -12.59
C ALA A 147 -17.69 10.83 -13.27
N TRP A 148 -17.85 10.77 -14.60
CA TRP A 148 -17.79 9.50 -15.34
C TRP A 148 -16.39 8.90 -15.35
N VAL A 149 -15.37 9.75 -15.44
CA VAL A 149 -13.97 9.28 -15.42
C VAL A 149 -13.60 8.76 -14.03
N ILE A 150 -14.01 9.46 -12.96
CA ILE A 150 -13.74 9.00 -11.59
C ILE A 150 -14.52 7.73 -11.26
N LEU A 151 -15.78 7.61 -11.68
CA LEU A 151 -16.55 6.37 -11.51
C LEU A 151 -15.87 5.18 -12.21
N ALA A 152 -15.41 5.36 -13.46
CA ALA A 152 -14.66 4.33 -14.17
C ALA A 152 -13.32 4.02 -13.49
N ALA A 153 -12.61 5.04 -13.01
CA ALA A 153 -11.35 4.90 -12.28
C ALA A 153 -11.51 4.11 -10.99
N GLN A 154 -12.50 4.47 -10.16
CA GLN A 154 -12.80 3.79 -8.91
C GLN A 154 -13.23 2.35 -9.15
N GLY A 155 -14.08 2.11 -10.17
CA GLY A 155 -14.49 0.76 -10.54
C GLY A 155 -13.30 -0.13 -10.93
N LEU A 156 -12.38 0.38 -11.77
CA LEU A 156 -11.18 -0.36 -12.14
C LEU A 156 -10.22 -0.55 -10.97
N PHE A 157 -10.03 0.48 -10.14
CA PHE A 157 -9.16 0.40 -8.95
C PHE A 157 -9.65 -0.68 -7.99
N ALA A 158 -10.93 -0.63 -7.62
CA ALA A 158 -11.55 -1.64 -6.77
C ALA A 158 -11.44 -3.04 -7.38
N PHE A 159 -11.68 -3.18 -8.69
CA PHE A 159 -11.55 -4.45 -9.40
C PHE A 159 -10.11 -5.01 -9.35
N THR A 160 -9.11 -4.17 -9.60
CA THR A 160 -7.69 -4.60 -9.53
C THR A 160 -7.29 -4.99 -8.11
N THR A 161 -7.77 -4.26 -7.10
CA THR A 161 -7.52 -4.59 -5.69
C THR A 161 -8.14 -5.93 -5.32
N ILE A 162 -9.38 -6.21 -5.73
CA ILE A 162 -10.06 -7.50 -5.48
C ILE A 162 -9.27 -8.66 -6.10
N ILE A 163 -8.69 -8.48 -7.28
CA ILE A 163 -7.85 -9.52 -7.92
C ILE A 163 -6.53 -9.70 -7.17
N GLY A 164 -5.84 -8.60 -6.84
CA GLY A 164 -4.55 -8.65 -6.12
C GLY A 164 -4.69 -9.34 -4.76
N TRP A 165 -5.70 -8.93 -3.99
CA TRP A 165 -5.97 -9.51 -2.68
C TRP A 165 -6.46 -10.96 -2.74
N SER A 166 -7.17 -11.35 -3.81
CA SER A 166 -7.48 -12.76 -4.09
C SER A 166 -6.21 -13.59 -4.17
N TYR A 167 -5.21 -13.10 -4.91
CA TYR A 167 -3.93 -13.79 -5.05
C TYR A 167 -3.16 -13.85 -3.73
N TYR A 168 -3.08 -12.74 -2.98
CA TYR A 168 -2.40 -12.70 -1.67
C TYR A 168 -3.00 -13.67 -0.67
N ALA A 169 -4.34 -13.68 -0.58
CA ALA A 169 -5.06 -14.57 0.30
C ALA A 169 -4.95 -16.03 -0.16
N GLU A 170 -4.97 -16.30 -1.46
CA GLU A 170 -4.73 -17.65 -2.00
C GLU A 170 -3.36 -18.19 -1.59
N GLN A 171 -2.28 -17.42 -1.78
CA GLN A 171 -0.93 -17.84 -1.38
C GLN A 171 -0.81 -18.05 0.14
N SER A 172 -1.49 -17.21 0.93
CA SER A 172 -1.52 -17.35 2.39
C SER A 172 -2.25 -18.63 2.82
N VAL A 173 -3.36 -18.96 2.14
CA VAL A 173 -4.13 -20.18 2.41
C VAL A 173 -3.35 -21.42 1.97
N THR A 174 -2.75 -21.42 0.78
CA THR A 174 -1.97 -22.57 0.31
C THR A 174 -0.74 -22.82 1.17
N TYR A 175 -0.11 -21.77 1.73
CA TYR A 175 0.95 -21.93 2.71
C TYR A 175 0.49 -22.65 3.99
N LEU A 176 -0.74 -22.41 4.45
CA LEU A 176 -1.26 -22.97 5.71
C LEU A 176 -1.83 -24.39 5.57
N VAL A 177 -2.57 -24.67 4.49
CA VAL A 177 -3.32 -25.92 4.31
C VAL A 177 -2.91 -26.73 3.09
N GLY A 178 -2.00 -26.21 2.27
CA GLY A 178 -1.51 -26.85 1.05
C GLY A 178 -2.24 -26.44 -0.23
N ASP A 179 -1.65 -26.78 -1.38
CA ASP A 179 -2.05 -26.31 -2.70
C ASP A 179 -3.48 -26.71 -3.13
N TRP A 180 -4.02 -27.79 -2.55
CA TRP A 180 -5.37 -28.26 -2.86
C TRP A 180 -6.44 -27.20 -2.55
N ALA A 181 -6.17 -26.31 -1.57
CA ALA A 181 -7.10 -25.28 -1.13
C ALA A 181 -7.25 -24.11 -2.10
N ALA A 182 -6.32 -23.93 -3.05
CA ALA A 182 -6.33 -22.81 -3.99
C ALA A 182 -7.64 -22.73 -4.81
N ARG A 183 -8.08 -23.85 -5.39
CA ARG A 183 -9.28 -23.88 -6.23
C ARG A 183 -10.57 -23.60 -5.43
N PRO A 184 -10.84 -24.29 -4.30
CA PRO A 184 -11.97 -23.94 -3.44
C PRO A 184 -11.95 -22.48 -2.98
N PHE A 185 -10.76 -21.96 -2.62
CA PHE A 185 -10.60 -20.59 -2.15
C PHE A 185 -11.03 -19.56 -3.20
N ARG A 186 -10.69 -19.75 -4.48
CA ARG A 186 -11.12 -18.84 -5.57
C ARG A 186 -12.63 -18.72 -5.69
N PHE A 187 -13.37 -19.84 -5.60
CA PHE A 187 -14.84 -19.80 -5.62
C PHE A 187 -15.42 -19.10 -4.39
N PHE A 188 -14.84 -19.39 -3.22
CA PHE A 188 -15.20 -18.73 -1.98
C PHE A 188 -14.95 -17.23 -2.02
N TRP A 189 -13.82 -16.79 -2.57
CA TRP A 189 -13.46 -15.38 -2.75
C TRP A 189 -14.48 -14.64 -3.60
N VAL A 190 -14.88 -15.22 -4.74
CA VAL A 190 -15.91 -14.62 -5.62
C VAL A 190 -17.25 -14.50 -4.89
N ALA A 191 -17.65 -15.53 -4.14
CA ALA A 191 -18.88 -15.48 -3.34
C ALA A 191 -18.83 -14.37 -2.28
N ILE A 192 -17.71 -14.24 -1.56
CA ILE A 192 -17.50 -13.18 -0.58
C ILE A 192 -17.49 -11.80 -1.23
N ALA A 193 -16.83 -11.63 -2.37
CA ALA A 193 -16.81 -10.35 -3.08
C ALA A 193 -18.23 -9.90 -3.44
N PHE A 194 -19.08 -10.83 -3.88
CA PHE A 194 -20.50 -10.54 -4.13
C PHE A 194 -21.26 -10.21 -2.83
N ILE A 195 -21.11 -11.02 -1.78
CA ILE A 195 -21.75 -10.76 -0.47
C ILE A 195 -21.32 -9.40 0.09
N GLY A 196 -20.06 -9.01 -0.11
CA GLY A 196 -19.53 -7.71 0.30
C GLY A 196 -20.30 -6.53 -0.29
N THR A 197 -20.85 -6.66 -1.51
CA THR A 197 -21.68 -5.62 -2.13
C THR A 197 -23.05 -5.44 -1.45
N LEU A 198 -23.48 -6.42 -0.64
CA LEU A 198 -24.75 -6.39 0.08
C LEU A 198 -24.62 -5.79 1.49
N ILE A 199 -23.39 -5.53 1.95
CA ILE A 199 -23.12 -5.00 3.29
C ILE A 199 -23.32 -3.48 3.28
N VAL A 200 -24.25 -3.00 4.11
CA VAL A 200 -24.57 -1.57 4.24
C VAL A 200 -23.79 -0.91 5.39
N ASN A 201 -23.25 -1.69 6.34
CA ASN A 201 -22.46 -1.16 7.46
C ASN A 201 -20.98 -0.96 7.07
N VAL A 202 -20.72 0.16 6.39
CA VAL A 202 -19.39 0.53 5.89
C VAL A 202 -18.40 0.78 7.03
N ASP A 203 -18.82 1.44 8.12
CA ASP A 203 -17.96 1.73 9.27
C ASP A 203 -17.47 0.47 9.99
N GLY A 204 -18.36 -0.52 10.16
CA GLY A 204 -18.02 -1.81 10.73
C GLY A 204 -17.00 -2.55 9.87
N LEU A 205 -17.15 -2.47 8.54
CA LEU A 205 -16.22 -3.09 7.60
C LEU A 205 -14.83 -2.43 7.67
N TRP A 206 -14.76 -1.10 7.76
CA TRP A 206 -13.49 -0.39 7.96
C TRP A 206 -12.80 -0.78 9.25
N ARG A 207 -13.53 -0.86 10.37
CA ARG A 207 -12.97 -1.27 11.67
C ARG A 207 -12.46 -2.70 11.65
N PHE A 208 -13.18 -3.61 10.99
CA PHE A 208 -12.70 -4.97 10.80
C PHE A 208 -11.42 -5.00 9.96
N GLY A 209 -11.38 -4.22 8.87
CA GLY A 209 -10.20 -4.03 8.04
C GLY A 209 -9.00 -3.49 8.83
N ASP A 210 -9.20 -2.50 9.70
CA ASP A 210 -8.15 -1.94 10.56
C ASP A 210 -7.51 -3.03 11.44
N ILE A 211 -8.34 -3.88 12.06
CA ILE A 211 -7.87 -4.95 12.94
C ILE A 211 -7.12 -6.03 12.14
N ALA A 212 -7.66 -6.43 10.98
CA ALA A 212 -7.01 -7.41 10.10
C ALA A 212 -5.66 -6.89 9.57
N ASN A 213 -5.61 -5.63 9.16
CA ASN A 213 -4.39 -5.00 8.69
C ASN A 213 -3.34 -4.89 9.79
N ALA A 214 -3.75 -4.52 11.01
CA ALA A 214 -2.85 -4.47 12.15
C ALA A 214 -2.29 -5.86 12.51
N SER A 215 -3.11 -6.91 12.42
CA SER A 215 -2.68 -8.28 12.72
C SER A 215 -1.67 -8.82 11.70
N MET A 216 -1.75 -8.40 10.43
CA MET A 216 -0.77 -8.71 9.39
C MET A 216 0.52 -7.90 9.55
N LEU A 217 0.38 -6.60 9.85
CA LEU A 217 1.50 -5.67 9.98
C LEU A 217 2.42 -6.02 11.14
N LEU A 218 1.87 -6.38 12.31
CA LEU A 218 2.65 -6.66 13.51
C LEU A 218 3.73 -7.76 13.32
N PRO A 219 3.40 -9.00 12.90
CA PRO A 219 4.40 -10.04 12.71
C PRO A 219 5.38 -9.69 11.59
N ASN A 220 4.91 -9.05 10.51
CA ASN A 220 5.77 -8.70 9.39
C ASN A 220 6.80 -7.62 9.76
N VAL A 221 6.41 -6.56 10.47
CA VAL A 221 7.34 -5.51 10.93
C VAL A 221 8.37 -6.09 11.89
N VAL A 222 7.97 -6.97 12.81
CA VAL A 222 8.90 -7.65 13.72
C VAL A 222 9.93 -8.47 12.93
N ALA A 223 9.48 -9.24 11.92
CA ALA A 223 10.37 -9.99 11.04
C ALA A 223 11.33 -9.08 10.26
N LEU A 224 10.84 -7.96 9.69
CA LEU A 224 11.68 -7.00 8.97
C LEU A 224 12.73 -6.35 9.86
N ILE A 225 12.40 -6.03 11.12
CA ILE A 225 13.38 -5.48 12.08
C ILE A 225 14.47 -6.52 12.36
N MET A 226 14.10 -7.77 12.62
CA MET A 226 15.07 -8.85 12.86
C MET A 226 15.94 -9.16 11.64
N LEU A 227 15.37 -9.08 10.43
CA LEU A 227 16.05 -9.36 9.16
C LEU A 227 16.70 -8.12 8.52
N SER A 228 16.59 -6.94 9.14
CA SER A 228 17.11 -5.68 8.59
C SER A 228 18.59 -5.74 8.25
N GLY A 229 19.39 -6.46 9.05
CA GLY A 229 20.81 -6.70 8.78
C GLY A 229 21.06 -7.44 7.45
N VAL A 230 20.20 -8.40 7.11
CA VAL A 230 20.29 -9.16 5.86
C VAL A 230 20.00 -8.26 4.66
N VAL A 231 18.90 -7.49 4.74
CA VAL A 231 18.51 -6.55 3.67
C VAL A 231 19.62 -5.52 3.43
N ILE A 232 20.13 -4.89 4.50
CA ILE A 232 21.20 -3.89 4.40
C ILE A 232 22.48 -4.49 3.81
N ALA A 233 22.86 -5.70 4.22
CA ALA A 233 24.06 -6.37 3.71
C ALA A 233 23.91 -6.70 2.21
N MET A 234 22.75 -7.20 1.79
CA MET A 234 22.46 -7.52 0.39
C MET A 234 22.49 -6.27 -0.49
N THR A 235 21.81 -5.18 -0.09
CA THR A 235 21.78 -3.93 -0.85
C THR A 235 23.19 -3.34 -0.97
N LYS A 236 23.94 -3.23 0.14
CA LYS A 236 25.31 -2.67 0.11
C LYS A 236 26.27 -3.46 -0.75
N ARG A 237 26.14 -4.79 -0.79
CA ARG A 237 26.95 -5.64 -1.66
C ARG A 237 26.60 -5.38 -3.12
N PHE A 238 25.30 -5.42 -3.43
CA PHE A 238 24.79 -5.20 -4.78
C PHE A 238 25.21 -3.84 -5.34
N ASP A 239 25.12 -2.77 -4.55
CA ASP A 239 25.55 -1.41 -4.94
C ASP A 239 27.05 -1.32 -5.25
N LYS A 240 27.88 -2.12 -4.55
CA LYS A 240 29.34 -2.09 -4.70
C LYS A 240 29.85 -2.97 -5.83
N THR A 241 29.27 -4.17 -5.99
CA THR A 241 29.81 -5.19 -6.90
C THR A 241 28.92 -5.44 -8.10
N GLY A 242 27.68 -4.96 -8.11
CA GLY A 242 26.67 -5.31 -9.11
C GLY A 242 26.21 -6.78 -9.03
N GLU A 243 26.65 -7.51 -8.00
CA GLU A 243 26.46 -8.95 -7.85
C GLU A 243 25.77 -9.27 -6.52
N LEU A 244 24.95 -10.32 -6.53
CA LEU A 244 24.27 -10.83 -5.33
C LEU A 244 25.22 -11.78 -4.55
N PRO A 245 24.90 -12.12 -3.28
CA PRO A 245 25.66 -13.13 -2.55
C PRO A 245 25.79 -14.45 -3.36
N PRO A 246 26.91 -15.19 -3.27
CA PRO A 246 27.16 -16.37 -4.10
C PRO A 246 26.11 -17.48 -3.93
N ASN A 247 25.40 -17.50 -2.80
CA ASN A 247 24.33 -18.43 -2.46
C ASN A 247 22.91 -17.89 -2.76
N TRP A 248 22.79 -16.78 -3.49
CA TRP A 248 21.52 -16.16 -3.85
C TRP A 248 21.00 -16.63 -5.23
N ALA A 249 21.65 -17.58 -5.91
CA ALA A 249 21.05 -18.20 -7.09
C ALA A 249 19.64 -18.69 -6.70
N GLY A 250 18.61 -18.00 -7.21
CA GLY A 250 17.22 -18.01 -6.73
C GLY A 250 16.48 -19.34 -6.91
N ASP A 251 17.22 -20.42 -7.00
CA ASP A 251 16.82 -21.75 -7.30
C ASP A 251 17.08 -22.68 -6.08
N HIS A 252 17.97 -22.31 -5.13
CA HIS A 252 18.42 -23.24 -4.06
C HIS A 252 18.73 -22.64 -2.68
N TRP A 253 17.80 -21.91 -2.07
CA TRP A 253 17.88 -21.74 -0.62
C TRP A 253 17.54 -23.07 0.08
N GLY A 254 18.58 -23.87 0.37
CA GLY A 254 18.50 -25.11 1.16
C GLY A 254 18.46 -26.43 0.38
N SER A 255 18.78 -26.47 -0.93
CA SER A 255 18.64 -27.70 -1.73
C SER A 255 19.66 -27.95 -2.85
N GLU A 256 20.65 -27.10 -3.12
CA GLU A 256 21.76 -27.47 -4.02
C GLU A 256 23.13 -27.39 -3.36
N PRO A 257 24.02 -28.31 -3.74
CA PRO A 257 25.41 -28.27 -3.32
C PRO A 257 26.07 -27.00 -3.85
N PRO A 258 27.08 -26.47 -3.14
CA PRO A 258 27.80 -25.28 -3.53
C PRO A 258 28.48 -25.45 -4.89
N ALA A 259 28.84 -24.31 -5.50
CA ALA A 259 29.42 -24.27 -6.84
C ALA A 259 30.60 -25.26 -7.00
N PRO A 260 30.78 -25.88 -8.18
CA PRO A 260 31.79 -26.92 -8.39
C PRO A 260 33.18 -26.51 -7.90
N GLY A 261 33.71 -27.25 -6.93
CA GLY A 261 35.03 -26.99 -6.32
C GLY A 261 35.01 -26.15 -5.04
N LEU A 262 33.82 -25.77 -4.56
CA LEU A 262 33.64 -25.27 -3.19
C LEU A 262 33.17 -26.41 -2.28
N PRO A 263 33.62 -26.46 -1.02
CA PRO A 263 33.23 -27.53 -0.10
C PRO A 263 31.74 -27.52 0.20
N ASP A 264 31.11 -28.68 0.07
CA ASP A 264 29.71 -28.95 0.41
C ASP A 264 29.56 -29.23 1.92
N PRO A 265 28.96 -28.31 2.69
CA PRO A 265 28.74 -28.52 4.12
C PRO A 265 27.58 -29.50 4.42
N SER A 266 26.85 -29.96 3.40
CA SER A 266 25.77 -30.94 3.53
C SER A 266 26.19 -32.39 3.22
N ASP A 267 27.38 -32.59 2.63
CA ASP A 267 27.99 -33.90 2.36
C ASP A 267 29.18 -34.16 3.32
N PRO A 268 29.01 -35.00 4.37
CA PRO A 268 30.08 -35.30 5.33
C PRO A 268 31.23 -36.11 4.73
N GLU A 269 31.12 -36.60 3.49
CA GLU A 269 32.18 -37.32 2.77
C GLU A 269 32.89 -36.46 1.70
N ASP A 270 32.56 -35.17 1.57
CA ASP A 270 33.22 -34.27 0.62
C ASP A 270 34.73 -34.12 0.94
N PRO A 271 35.64 -34.55 0.04
CA PRO A 271 37.09 -34.50 0.27
C PRO A 271 37.65 -33.07 0.34
N THR A 272 36.87 -32.06 -0.05
CA THR A 272 37.24 -30.64 0.03
C THR A 272 36.75 -29.96 1.31
N TYR A 273 35.90 -30.62 2.10
CA TYR A 273 35.40 -30.12 3.37
C TYR A 273 36.41 -30.32 4.50
N THR A 274 36.97 -29.22 5.00
CA THR A 274 37.75 -29.21 6.24
C THR A 274 36.85 -28.70 7.38
N PRO A 275 36.47 -29.53 8.36
CA PRO A 275 35.69 -29.06 9.50
C PRO A 275 36.46 -27.97 10.25
N PRO A 276 35.77 -26.92 10.76
CA PRO A 276 36.43 -25.91 11.57
C PRO A 276 37.06 -26.57 12.79
N PRO A 277 38.26 -26.12 13.24
CA PRO A 277 38.88 -26.67 14.44
C PRO A 277 37.92 -26.47 15.62
N ASN A 278 37.60 -27.57 16.31
CA ASN A 278 36.75 -27.55 17.50
C ASN A 278 37.26 -26.49 18.51
N ASN A 279 36.49 -25.42 18.68
CA ASN A 279 36.59 -24.47 19.78
C ASN A 279 35.18 -24.17 20.29
#